data_AF-A0A378KIE8-F1
#
_entry.id   AF-A0A378KIE8-F1
#
_cell.length_a   1.000
_cell.length_b   1.000
_cell.length_c   1.000
_cell.angle_alpha   90.00
_cell.angle_beta   90.00
_cell.angle_gamma   90.00
#
_symmetry.space_group_name_H-M   'P 1'
#
loop_
_entity.id
_entity.type
_entity.pdbx_description
1 polymer ?
#
loop_
_entity_poly.entity_id
_entity_poly.type
_entity_poly.pdbx_seq_one_letter_code
_entity_poly.pdbx_strand_id
1 'polypeptide(L)'
;MTSQTIQKRSPNIIVRSLITFAVAGVIGFLVLFIGTLFWWCTLGFKEALVRVERLSYQETTWVRALSPVTVRRVFWWSDSIEQAWKPFISRTQKTAHQLQEALDLPLQALEEALLETNFPAIAGMGPTLMTFFAHTYRLGGACLQVLWLKILLCLSALPLFILMSLAGLIDGLNQRAIRTASLGRESTYVFHKSLPLARKTLFWVLVVWLSLPFDFNPTGLFVGLSVLLALVMSTSASRFKKYL
;
A
#
# COMPACT_ATOMS: atom_id res chain seq x y z
N MET A 1 -2.20 -11.66 51.48
CA MET A 1 -2.48 -11.90 50.05
C MET A 1 -2.53 -10.56 49.34
N THR A 2 -1.42 -10.16 48.73
CA THR A 2 -1.22 -8.87 48.07
C THR A 2 -1.82 -8.91 46.66
N SER A 3 -2.91 -8.19 46.47
CA SER A 3 -3.58 -8.04 45.18
C SER A 3 -2.73 -7.16 44.27
N GLN A 4 -2.06 -7.76 43.29
CA GLN A 4 -1.38 -7.03 42.23
C GLN A 4 -2.44 -6.47 41.28
N THR A 5 -2.72 -5.18 41.40
CA THR A 5 -3.48 -4.43 40.39
C THR A 5 -2.67 -4.36 39.11
N ILE A 6 -3.04 -5.16 38.11
CA ILE A 6 -2.48 -5.13 36.75
C ILE A 6 -2.79 -3.75 36.15
N GLN A 7 -1.80 -2.86 36.19
CA GLN A 7 -1.88 -1.54 35.58
C GLN A 7 -1.83 -1.70 34.05
N LYS A 8 -3.01 -1.68 33.42
CA LYS A 8 -3.18 -1.76 31.96
C LYS A 8 -2.61 -0.50 31.32
N ARG A 9 -1.33 -0.54 30.93
CA ARG A 9 -0.64 0.54 30.21
C ARG A 9 -1.38 0.80 28.91
N SER A 10 -2.06 1.94 28.79
CA SER A 10 -2.70 2.34 27.53
C SER A 10 -1.61 2.40 26.44
N PRO A 11 -1.79 1.76 25.28
CA PRO A 11 -0.80 1.80 24.23
C PRO A 11 -0.54 3.25 23.83
N ASN A 12 0.74 3.63 23.72
CA ASN A 12 1.16 4.97 23.33
C ASN A 12 0.43 5.39 22.04
N ILE A 13 -0.08 6.63 21.98
CA ILE A 13 -0.84 7.15 20.82
C ILE A 13 -0.04 6.97 19.51
N ILE A 14 1.28 7.13 19.57
CA ILE A 14 2.21 6.91 18.46
C ILE A 14 2.12 5.47 17.93
N VAL A 15 2.15 4.48 18.83
CA VAL A 15 2.10 3.06 18.48
C VAL A 15 0.76 2.73 17.82
N ARG A 16 -0.35 3.27 18.33
CA ARG A 16 -1.68 3.08 17.74
C ARG A 16 -1.78 3.65 16.32
N SER A 17 -1.24 4.85 16.10
CA SER A 17 -1.20 5.45 14.76
C SER A 17 -0.35 4.62 13.80
N LEU A 18 0.83 4.16 14.24
CA LEU A 18 1.71 3.31 13.42
C LEU A 18 1.04 1.99 13.03
N ILE A 19 0.37 1.32 13.97
CA ILE A 19 -0.41 0.11 13.69
C ILE A 19 -1.51 0.40 12.67
N THR A 20 -2.21 1.54 12.79
CA THR A 20 -3.30 1.90 11.87
C THR A 20 -2.78 2.12 10.43
N PHE A 21 -1.62 2.77 10.27
CA PHE A 21 -0.99 2.93 8.96
C PHE A 21 -0.48 1.59 8.39
N ALA A 22 0.09 0.73 9.22
CA ALA A 22 0.52 -0.60 8.80
C ALA A 22 -0.66 -1.44 8.30
N VAL A 23 -1.76 -1.46 9.06
CA VAL A 23 -3.00 -2.16 8.68
C VAL A 23 -3.56 -1.61 7.36
N ALA A 24 -3.60 -0.28 7.19
CA ALA A 24 -4.03 0.34 5.93
C ALA A 24 -3.15 -0.06 4.74
N GLY A 25 -1.83 -0.12 4.92
CA GLY A 25 -0.91 -0.59 3.89
C GLY A 25 -1.15 -2.05 3.50
N VAL A 26 -1.40 -2.93 4.48
CA VAL A 26 -1.74 -4.34 4.23
C VAL A 26 -3.08 -4.46 3.51
N ILE A 27 -4.10 -3.69 3.91
CA ILE A 27 -5.39 -3.67 3.21
C ILE A 27 -5.22 -3.23 1.76
N GLY A 28 -4.47 -2.15 1.52
CA GLY A 28 -4.17 -1.67 0.17
C GLY A 28 -3.45 -2.72 -0.67
N PHE A 29 -2.46 -3.41 -0.10
CA PHE A 29 -1.78 -4.53 -0.75
C PHE A 29 -2.76 -5.65 -1.12
N LEU A 30 -3.61 -6.08 -0.19
CA LEU A 30 -4.56 -7.15 -0.43
C LEU A 30 -5.56 -6.79 -1.54
N VAL A 31 -6.06 -5.55 -1.56
CA VAL A 31 -6.99 -5.10 -2.61
C VAL A 31 -6.31 -5.09 -3.98
N LEU A 32 -5.08 -4.57 -4.07
CA LEU A 32 -4.29 -4.60 -5.31
C LEU A 32 -4.02 -6.04 -5.75
N PHE A 33 -3.62 -6.90 -4.83
CA PHE A 33 -3.31 -8.28 -5.11
C PHE A 33 -4.54 -9.06 -5.58
N ILE A 34 -5.69 -8.90 -4.92
CA ILE A 34 -6.96 -9.49 -5.35
C ILE A 34 -7.36 -8.98 -6.74
N GLY A 35 -7.20 -7.68 -7.02
CA GLY A 35 -7.48 -7.10 -8.34
C GLY A 35 -6.61 -7.69 -9.45
N THR A 36 -5.33 -7.92 -9.16
CA THR A 36 -4.40 -8.52 -10.13
C THR A 36 -4.64 -10.03 -10.32
N LEU A 37 -5.02 -10.76 -9.27
CA LEU A 37 -5.50 -12.14 -9.39
C LEU A 37 -6.76 -12.22 -10.26
N PHE A 38 -7.68 -11.28 -10.09
CA PHE A 38 -8.88 -11.21 -10.92
C PHE A 38 -8.53 -11.00 -12.41
N TRP A 39 -7.56 -10.13 -12.72
CA TRP A 39 -7.06 -9.98 -14.10
C TRP A 39 -6.35 -11.23 -14.62
N TRP A 40 -5.60 -11.94 -13.77
CA TRP A 40 -5.00 -13.20 -14.17
C TRP A 40 -6.07 -14.23 -14.54
N CYS A 41 -7.12 -14.39 -13.71
CA CYS A 41 -8.21 -15.33 -13.99
C CYS A 41 -9.00 -14.99 -15.26
N THR A 42 -9.12 -13.71 -15.62
CA THR A 42 -9.95 -13.27 -16.76
C THR A 42 -9.17 -13.15 -18.07
N LEU A 43 -7.90 -12.72 -18.03
CA LEU A 43 -7.13 -12.30 -19.22
C LEU A 43 -5.83 -13.10 -19.39
N GLY A 44 -5.45 -13.92 -18.41
CA GLY A 44 -4.21 -14.69 -18.40
C GLY A 44 -3.02 -13.93 -17.80
N PHE A 45 -1.95 -14.67 -17.49
CA PHE A 45 -0.82 -14.16 -16.70
C PHE A 45 -0.07 -13.01 -17.37
N LYS A 46 0.26 -13.15 -18.67
CA LYS A 46 1.09 -12.18 -19.39
C LYS A 46 0.39 -10.81 -19.45
N GLU A 47 -0.89 -10.80 -19.76
CA GLU A 47 -1.69 -9.57 -19.83
C GLU A 47 -1.90 -8.93 -18.46
N ALA A 48 -2.08 -9.74 -17.40
CA ALA A 48 -2.17 -9.23 -16.04
C ALA A 48 -0.86 -8.55 -15.61
N LEU A 49 0.29 -9.19 -15.90
CA LEU A 49 1.60 -8.66 -15.55
C LEU A 49 1.92 -7.37 -16.31
N VAL A 50 1.67 -7.31 -17.62
CA VAL A 50 1.89 -6.10 -18.44
C VAL A 50 1.04 -4.93 -17.93
N ARG A 51 -0.20 -5.18 -17.48
CA ARG A 51 -1.03 -4.13 -16.87
C ARG A 51 -0.41 -3.60 -15.58
N VAL A 52 0.05 -4.47 -14.68
CA VAL A 52 0.68 -4.05 -13.42
C VAL A 52 2.00 -3.30 -13.66
N GLU A 53 2.81 -3.77 -14.60
CA GLU A 53 4.04 -3.08 -14.99
C GLU A 53 3.76 -1.70 -15.59
N ARG A 54 2.69 -1.57 -16.39
CA ARG A 54 2.24 -0.28 -16.92
C ARG A 54 1.83 0.68 -15.79
N LEU A 55 1.07 0.20 -14.81
CA LEU A 55 0.71 0.98 -13.62
C LEU A 55 1.98 1.47 -12.88
N SER A 56 2.94 0.56 -12.64
CA SER A 56 4.22 0.89 -11.99
C SER A 56 5.02 1.94 -12.76
N TYR A 57 5.09 1.81 -14.09
CA TYR A 57 5.78 2.77 -14.94
C TYR A 57 5.16 4.16 -14.83
N GLN A 58 3.82 4.25 -14.87
CA GLN A 58 3.12 5.52 -14.73
C GLN A 58 3.32 6.16 -13.35
N GLU A 59 3.16 5.40 -12.27
CA GLU A 59 3.42 5.89 -10.91
C GLU A 59 4.86 6.38 -10.74
N THR A 60 5.81 5.71 -11.39
CA THR A 60 7.22 6.14 -11.41
C THR A 60 7.40 7.49 -12.10
N THR A 61 6.66 7.78 -13.17
CA THR A 61 6.75 9.10 -13.82
C THR A 61 6.37 10.22 -12.87
N TRP A 62 5.34 10.03 -12.04
CA TRP A 62 4.91 10.99 -11.03
C TRP A 62 5.95 11.15 -9.91
N VAL A 63 6.52 10.05 -9.41
CA VAL A 63 7.62 10.12 -8.41
C VAL A 63 8.83 10.88 -8.97
N ARG A 64 9.19 10.61 -10.23
CA ARG A 64 10.37 11.18 -10.88
C ARG A 64 10.23 12.70 -11.07
N ALA A 65 9.01 13.18 -11.31
CA ALA A 65 8.71 14.61 -11.34
C ALA A 65 8.93 15.30 -9.98
N LEU A 66 8.77 14.56 -8.88
CA LEU A 66 8.91 15.07 -7.50
C LEU A 66 10.36 15.05 -7.01
N SER A 67 11.09 13.95 -7.23
CA SER A 67 12.52 13.88 -6.86
C SER A 67 13.30 12.80 -7.62
N PRO A 68 14.40 13.13 -8.31
CA PRO A 68 15.17 12.16 -9.08
C PRO A 68 15.97 11.17 -8.21
N VAL A 69 16.37 11.56 -7.00
CA VAL A 69 17.19 10.73 -6.09
C VAL A 69 16.38 9.58 -5.47
N THR A 70 15.09 9.82 -5.18
CA THR A 70 14.25 8.86 -4.46
C THR A 70 13.90 7.66 -5.33
N VAL A 71 13.77 7.86 -6.64
CA VAL A 71 13.55 6.80 -7.65
C VAL A 71 14.65 5.73 -7.56
N ARG A 72 15.93 6.13 -7.53
CA ARG A 72 17.05 5.17 -7.47
C ARG A 72 16.96 4.23 -6.26
N ARG A 73 16.49 4.74 -5.12
CA ARG A 73 16.34 3.96 -3.89
C ARG A 73 15.19 2.96 -3.96
N VAL A 74 14.11 3.31 -4.65
CA VAL A 74 12.93 2.44 -4.83
C VAL A 74 13.27 1.22 -5.69
N PHE A 75 13.96 1.43 -6.81
CA PHE A 75 14.30 0.36 -7.77
C PHE A 75 15.45 -0.54 -7.30
N TRP A 76 16.30 -0.09 -6.37
CA TRP A 76 17.37 -0.92 -5.81
C TRP A 76 16.82 -2.22 -5.18
N TRP A 77 15.65 -2.18 -4.55
CA TRP A 77 15.07 -3.38 -3.93
C TRP A 77 14.53 -4.38 -4.96
N SER A 78 13.96 -3.94 -6.08
CA SER A 78 13.51 -4.86 -7.15
C SER A 78 14.69 -5.59 -7.78
N ASP A 79 15.76 -4.85 -8.09
CA ASP A 79 16.98 -5.43 -8.69
C ASP A 79 17.65 -6.42 -7.71
N SER A 80 17.62 -6.10 -6.41
CA SER A 80 18.17 -6.96 -5.36
C SER A 80 17.38 -8.27 -5.20
N ILE A 81 16.03 -8.24 -5.28
CA ILE A 81 15.20 -9.45 -5.21
C ILE A 81 15.47 -10.35 -6.42
N GLU A 82 15.54 -9.77 -7.61
CA GLU A 82 15.78 -10.53 -8.84
C GLU A 82 17.15 -11.22 -8.82
N GLN A 83 18.18 -10.53 -8.32
CA GLN A 83 19.51 -11.09 -8.13
C GLN A 83 19.55 -12.18 -7.05
N ALA A 84 18.83 -12.01 -5.94
CA ALA A 84 18.76 -13.00 -4.87
C ALA A 84 18.05 -14.30 -5.27
N TRP A 85 17.07 -14.23 -6.17
CA TRP A 85 16.28 -15.39 -6.61
C TRP A 85 16.85 -16.17 -7.79
N LYS A 86 17.66 -15.54 -8.66
CA LYS A 86 18.36 -16.21 -9.77
C LYS A 86 19.13 -17.50 -9.37
N PRO A 87 19.93 -17.52 -8.29
CA PRO A 87 20.63 -18.73 -7.87
C PRO A 87 19.70 -19.83 -7.34
N PHE A 88 18.56 -19.46 -6.77
CA PHE A 88 17.56 -20.41 -6.27
C PHE A 88 16.80 -21.08 -7.43
N ILE A 89 16.37 -20.30 -8.42
CA ILE A 89 15.69 -20.83 -9.62
C ILE A 89 16.62 -21.75 -10.42
N SER A 90 17.89 -21.37 -10.58
CA SER A 90 18.87 -22.22 -11.27
C SER A 90 19.22 -23.49 -10.50
N ARG A 91 19.27 -23.45 -9.15
CA ARG A 91 19.42 -24.65 -8.32
C ARG A 91 18.23 -25.58 -8.42
N THR A 92 17.01 -25.06 -8.38
CA THR A 92 15.78 -25.87 -8.48
C THR A 92 15.64 -26.55 -9.84
N GLN A 93 15.99 -25.86 -10.93
CA GLN A 93 16.06 -26.47 -12.27
C GLN A 93 17.11 -27.56 -12.35
N LYS A 94 18.32 -27.34 -11.80
CA LYS A 94 19.37 -28.36 -11.77
C LYS A 94 18.97 -29.58 -10.94
N THR A 95 18.37 -29.39 -9.76
CA THR A 95 17.87 -30.49 -8.94
C THR A 95 16.70 -31.21 -9.58
N ALA A 96 15.82 -30.52 -10.32
CA ALA A 96 14.74 -31.16 -11.06
C ALA A 96 15.28 -32.04 -12.20
N HIS A 97 16.26 -31.56 -12.97
CA HIS A 97 16.93 -32.36 -13.99
C HIS A 97 17.74 -33.52 -13.40
N GLN A 98 18.45 -33.32 -12.30
CA GLN A 98 19.21 -34.37 -11.62
C GLN A 98 18.31 -35.42 -10.97
N LEU A 99 17.17 -35.02 -10.41
CA LEU A 99 16.18 -35.95 -9.89
C LEU A 99 15.53 -36.73 -11.02
N GLN A 100 15.23 -36.09 -12.14
CA GLN A 100 14.66 -36.75 -13.32
C GLN A 100 15.62 -37.80 -13.89
N GLU A 101 16.91 -37.49 -13.97
CA GLU A 101 17.96 -38.42 -14.43
C GLU A 101 18.26 -39.54 -13.40
N ALA A 102 18.18 -39.24 -12.10
CA ALA A 102 18.34 -40.25 -11.04
C ALA A 102 17.10 -41.13 -10.83
N LEU A 103 15.92 -40.67 -11.25
CA LEU A 103 14.64 -41.41 -11.20
C LEU A 103 14.41 -42.29 -12.43
N ASP A 104 15.09 -42.07 -13.57
CA ASP A 104 14.98 -42.91 -14.76
C ASP A 104 15.47 -44.36 -14.54
N LEU A 105 16.38 -44.60 -13.59
CA LEU A 105 16.87 -45.93 -13.21
C LEU A 105 15.89 -46.75 -12.34
N PRO A 106 15.21 -46.17 -11.32
CA PRO A 106 14.18 -46.86 -10.55
C PRO A 106 12.76 -46.79 -11.16
N LEU A 107 12.49 -45.91 -12.13
CA LEU A 107 11.14 -45.77 -12.71
C LEU A 107 10.67 -47.03 -13.42
N GLN A 108 11.52 -47.72 -14.17
CA GLN A 108 11.12 -48.95 -14.88
C GLN A 108 10.63 -50.05 -13.93
N ALA A 109 11.22 -50.15 -12.74
CA ALA A 109 10.82 -51.11 -11.71
C ALA A 109 9.60 -50.64 -10.89
N LEU A 110 9.39 -49.33 -10.77
CA LEU A 110 8.24 -48.73 -10.09
C LEU A 110 7.02 -48.59 -11.03
N GLU A 111 7.22 -48.58 -12.35
CA GLU A 111 6.20 -48.49 -13.40
C GLU A 111 5.45 -49.82 -13.56
N GLU A 112 6.12 -50.96 -13.38
CA GLU A 112 5.47 -52.28 -13.24
C GLU A 112 4.61 -52.38 -11.96
N ALA A 113 4.99 -51.68 -10.88
CA ALA A 113 4.24 -51.67 -9.62
C ALA A 113 3.13 -50.60 -9.56
N LEU A 114 3.27 -49.48 -10.28
CA LEU A 114 2.30 -48.38 -10.33
C LEU A 114 1.24 -48.55 -11.43
N LEU A 115 1.44 -49.44 -12.41
CA LEU A 115 0.40 -49.80 -13.39
C LEU A 115 -0.85 -50.43 -12.75
N GLU A 116 -0.77 -50.91 -11.50
CA GLU A 116 -1.93 -51.41 -10.76
C GLU A 116 -2.72 -50.32 -10.01
N THR A 117 -2.15 -49.11 -9.82
CA THR A 117 -2.83 -48.01 -9.10
C THR A 117 -2.71 -46.68 -9.82
N ASN A 118 -3.80 -46.33 -10.48
CA ASN A 118 -4.01 -45.21 -11.39
C ASN A 118 -3.91 -43.81 -10.71
N PHE A 119 -2.69 -43.31 -10.44
CA PHE A 119 -2.46 -41.91 -10.01
C PHE A 119 -1.56 -41.06 -10.97
N PRO A 120 -1.87 -40.97 -12.28
CA PRO A 120 -1.17 -40.07 -13.21
C PRO A 120 -1.33 -38.58 -12.87
N ALA A 121 -2.28 -38.22 -12.00
CA ALA A 121 -2.56 -36.84 -11.63
C ALA A 121 -1.49 -36.20 -10.71
N ILE A 122 -0.81 -36.97 -9.87
CA ILE A 122 0.08 -36.43 -8.82
C ILE A 122 1.50 -36.15 -9.37
N ALA A 123 2.00 -36.99 -10.29
CA ALA A 123 3.32 -36.82 -10.88
C ALA A 123 3.42 -35.56 -11.78
N GLY A 124 2.34 -35.21 -12.50
CA GLY A 124 2.27 -33.99 -13.33
C GLY A 124 1.97 -32.70 -12.55
N MET A 125 1.58 -32.80 -11.27
CA MET A 125 1.22 -31.64 -10.44
C MET A 125 2.42 -30.84 -9.95
N GLY A 126 3.58 -31.47 -9.73
CA GLY A 126 4.81 -30.80 -9.25
C GLY A 126 5.25 -29.60 -10.10
N PRO A 127 5.52 -29.76 -11.41
CA PRO A 127 5.95 -28.66 -12.27
C PRO A 127 4.86 -27.60 -12.48
N THR A 128 3.58 -28.00 -12.49
CA THR A 128 2.43 -27.10 -12.60
C THR A 128 2.28 -26.21 -11.35
N LEU A 129 2.46 -26.78 -10.15
CA LEU A 129 2.44 -26.03 -8.90
C LEU A 129 3.63 -25.07 -8.79
N MET A 130 4.83 -25.52 -9.16
CA MET A 130 6.02 -24.68 -9.12
C MET A 130 5.88 -23.43 -10.02
N THR A 131 5.38 -23.63 -11.25
CA THR A 131 5.11 -22.51 -12.13
C THR A 131 4.03 -21.60 -11.55
N PHE A 132 2.94 -22.13 -10.99
CA PHE A 132 1.89 -21.32 -10.34
C PHE A 132 2.45 -20.43 -9.22
N PHE A 133 3.28 -20.97 -8.33
CA PHE A 133 3.91 -20.19 -7.26
C PHE A 133 4.86 -19.12 -7.79
N ALA A 134 5.65 -19.42 -8.82
CA ALA A 134 6.55 -18.45 -9.45
C ALA A 134 5.77 -17.27 -10.09
N HIS A 135 4.68 -17.56 -10.79
CA HIS A 135 3.79 -16.54 -11.38
C HIS A 135 3.15 -15.68 -10.28
N THR A 136 2.64 -16.30 -9.22
CA THR A 136 2.01 -15.62 -8.08
C THR A 136 3.00 -14.70 -7.36
N TYR A 137 4.22 -15.17 -7.10
CA TYR A 137 5.27 -14.38 -6.46
C TYR A 137 5.66 -13.15 -7.29
N ARG A 138 5.80 -13.31 -8.61
CA ARG A 138 6.13 -12.21 -9.51
C ARG A 138 5.07 -11.12 -9.54
N LEU A 139 3.79 -11.50 -9.56
CA LEU A 139 2.68 -10.55 -9.44
C LEU A 139 2.66 -9.85 -8.07
N GLY A 140 2.88 -10.60 -6.99
CA GLY A 140 2.98 -10.05 -5.64
C GLY A 140 4.10 -9.01 -5.50
N GLY A 141 5.28 -9.30 -6.07
CA GLY A 141 6.41 -8.36 -6.11
C GLY A 141 6.09 -7.08 -6.87
N ALA A 142 5.45 -7.19 -8.03
CA ALA A 142 5.03 -6.02 -8.81
C ALA A 142 3.97 -5.18 -8.06
N CYS A 143 3.03 -5.82 -7.36
CA CYS A 143 2.05 -5.12 -6.51
C CYS A 143 2.72 -4.39 -5.34
N LEU A 144 3.71 -5.02 -4.69
CA LEU A 144 4.48 -4.39 -3.61
C LEU A 144 5.23 -3.15 -4.11
N GLN A 145 5.79 -3.21 -5.32
CA GLN A 145 6.46 -2.07 -5.94
C GLN A 145 5.49 -0.90 -6.16
N VAL A 146 4.31 -1.16 -6.73
CA VAL A 146 3.27 -0.13 -6.93
C VAL A 146 2.84 0.46 -5.59
N LEU A 147 2.59 -0.37 -4.58
CA LEU A 147 2.21 0.07 -3.24
C LEU A 147 3.29 0.99 -2.64
N TRP A 148 4.56 0.62 -2.77
CA TRP A 148 5.67 1.41 -2.27
C TRP A 148 5.78 2.78 -2.93
N LEU A 149 5.60 2.84 -4.26
CA LEU A 149 5.55 4.11 -5.01
C LEU A 149 4.40 5.00 -4.51
N LYS A 150 3.21 4.43 -4.30
CA LYS A 150 2.06 5.18 -3.78
C LYS A 150 2.29 5.71 -2.36
N ILE A 151 2.89 4.92 -1.47
CA ILE A 151 3.27 5.38 -0.11
C ILE A 151 4.24 6.56 -0.20
N LEU A 152 5.21 6.49 -1.11
CA LEU A 152 6.19 7.56 -1.29
C LEU A 152 5.55 8.86 -1.82
N LEU A 153 4.61 8.75 -2.76
CA LEU A 153 3.79 9.88 -3.22
C LEU A 153 3.05 10.53 -2.06
N CYS A 154 2.41 9.72 -1.22
CA CYS A 154 1.71 10.19 -0.03
C CYS A 154 2.67 10.91 0.94
N LEU A 155 3.88 10.39 1.13
CA LEU A 155 4.90 11.00 1.98
C LEU A 155 5.34 12.36 1.42
N SER A 156 5.51 12.45 0.10
CA SER A 156 5.88 13.71 -0.54
C SER A 156 4.75 14.75 -0.59
N ALA A 157 3.49 14.32 -0.42
CA ALA A 157 2.35 15.22 -0.28
C ALA A 157 2.22 15.82 1.14
N LEU A 158 2.87 15.23 2.16
CA LEU A 158 2.86 15.77 3.53
C LEU A 158 3.26 17.25 3.63
N PRO A 159 4.37 17.74 3.03
CA PRO A 159 4.71 19.15 3.10
C PRO A 159 3.61 20.05 2.52
N LEU A 160 2.95 19.62 1.43
CA LEU A 160 1.82 20.34 0.84
C LEU A 160 0.65 20.44 1.83
N PHE A 161 0.28 19.34 2.49
CA PHE A 161 -0.79 19.35 3.49
C PHE A 161 -0.45 20.25 4.70
N ILE A 162 0.80 20.24 5.15
CA ILE A 162 1.25 21.12 6.25
C ILE A 162 1.11 22.59 5.85
N LEU A 163 1.66 22.99 4.70
CA LEU A 163 1.58 24.37 4.21
C LEU A 163 0.14 24.84 4.06
N MET A 164 -0.71 24.02 3.44
CA MET A 164 -2.10 24.41 3.20
C MET A 164 -2.91 24.45 4.50
N SER A 165 -2.64 23.55 5.44
CA SER A 165 -3.24 23.62 6.78
C SER A 165 -2.84 24.87 7.55
N LEU A 166 -1.59 25.33 7.43
CA LEU A 166 -1.10 26.56 8.03
C LEU A 166 -1.73 27.79 7.39
N ALA A 167 -1.84 27.82 6.05
CA ALA A 167 -2.52 28.89 5.33
C ALA A 167 -4.00 29.01 5.77
N GLY A 168 -4.71 27.88 5.85
CA GLY A 168 -6.07 27.84 6.37
C GLY A 168 -6.16 28.31 7.82
N LEU A 169 -5.20 27.93 8.67
CA LEU A 169 -5.14 28.39 10.06
C LEU A 169 -4.97 29.91 10.14
N ILE A 170 -4.03 30.49 9.40
CA ILE A 170 -3.77 31.94 9.36
C ILE A 170 -5.03 32.70 8.89
N ASP A 171 -5.65 32.25 7.80
CA ASP A 171 -6.89 32.84 7.28
C ASP A 171 -8.03 32.80 8.31
N GLY A 172 -8.24 31.65 8.95
CA GLY A 172 -9.28 31.54 9.97
C GLY A 172 -8.98 32.38 11.22
N LEU A 173 -7.71 32.55 11.61
CA LEU A 173 -7.32 33.47 12.68
C LEU A 173 -7.59 34.93 12.32
N ASN A 174 -7.37 35.33 11.06
CA ASN A 174 -7.71 36.66 10.57
C ASN A 174 -9.23 36.91 10.63
N GLN A 175 -10.03 35.95 10.16
CA GLN A 175 -11.50 36.02 10.26
C GLN A 175 -11.97 36.11 11.71
N ARG A 176 -11.31 35.40 12.63
CA ARG A 176 -11.57 35.48 14.08
C ARG A 176 -11.28 36.88 14.63
N ALA A 177 -10.21 37.53 14.20
CA ALA A 177 -9.87 38.88 14.62
C ALA A 177 -10.99 39.88 14.22
N ILE A 178 -11.46 39.80 12.96
CA ILE A 178 -12.58 40.61 12.45
C ILE A 178 -13.88 40.34 13.23
N ARG A 179 -14.20 39.06 13.50
CA ARG A 179 -15.39 38.69 14.30
C ARG A 179 -15.34 39.26 15.71
N THR A 180 -14.16 39.22 16.33
CA THR A 180 -13.96 39.72 17.69
C THR A 180 -14.14 41.24 17.75
N ALA A 181 -13.64 41.96 16.74
CA ALA A 181 -13.86 43.39 16.59
C ALA A 181 -15.34 43.75 16.35
N SER A 182 -16.13 42.83 15.78
CA SER A 182 -17.55 43.05 15.44
C SER A 182 -18.54 42.48 16.46
N LEU A 183 -18.10 42.04 17.66
CA LEU A 183 -18.98 41.52 18.73
C LEU A 183 -19.90 40.35 18.29
N GLY A 184 -19.50 39.55 17.29
CA GLY A 184 -20.33 38.48 16.72
C GLY A 184 -20.51 37.26 17.64
N ARG A 185 -21.70 36.64 17.64
CA ARG A 185 -22.06 35.44 18.45
C ARG A 185 -21.10 34.27 18.21
N GLU A 186 -20.74 33.55 19.26
CA GLU A 186 -19.75 32.47 19.21
C GLU A 186 -20.40 31.08 19.32
N SER A 187 -20.06 30.16 18.42
CA SER A 187 -20.46 28.75 18.51
C SER A 187 -19.25 27.81 18.41
N THR A 188 -18.87 27.19 19.53
CA THR A 188 -17.69 26.28 19.61
C THR A 188 -17.97 24.88 19.06
N TYR A 189 -19.24 24.53 18.80
CA TYR A 189 -19.64 23.20 18.32
C TYR A 189 -18.93 22.78 17.02
N VAL A 190 -18.71 23.74 16.11
CA VAL A 190 -18.08 23.46 14.81
C VAL A 190 -16.66 22.93 15.00
N PHE A 191 -15.88 23.49 15.94
CA PHE A 191 -14.49 23.12 16.17
C PHE A 191 -14.33 21.65 16.60
N HIS A 192 -15.15 21.19 17.56
CA HIS A 192 -15.02 19.82 18.09
C HIS A 192 -15.36 18.75 17.06
N LYS A 193 -16.16 19.08 16.04
CA LYS A 193 -16.63 18.12 15.02
C LYS A 193 -15.82 18.19 13.73
N SER A 194 -15.38 19.38 13.32
CA SER A 194 -14.73 19.61 12.01
C SER A 194 -13.35 18.95 11.93
N LEU A 195 -12.51 19.15 12.95
CA LEU A 195 -11.11 18.72 12.90
C LEU A 195 -10.95 17.18 12.95
N PRO A 196 -11.64 16.45 13.84
CA PRO A 196 -11.57 14.99 13.83
C PRO A 196 -12.20 14.38 12.57
N LEU A 197 -13.26 15.01 12.03
CA LEU A 197 -13.90 14.54 10.81
C LEU A 197 -12.98 14.71 9.60
N ALA A 198 -12.35 15.88 9.43
CA ALA A 198 -11.41 16.11 8.32
C ALA A 198 -10.22 15.16 8.35
N ARG A 199 -9.63 14.90 9.54
CA ARG A 199 -8.55 13.92 9.67
C ARG A 199 -8.99 12.51 9.27
N LYS A 200 -10.19 12.09 9.69
CA LYS A 200 -10.76 10.78 9.31
C LYS A 200 -11.03 10.71 7.81
N THR A 201 -11.64 11.72 7.23
CA THR A 201 -11.94 11.77 5.80
C THR A 201 -10.66 11.75 4.97
N LEU A 202 -9.65 12.55 5.33
CA LEU A 202 -8.36 12.56 4.65
C LEU A 202 -7.70 11.17 4.70
N PHE A 203 -7.69 10.53 5.87
CA PHE A 203 -7.16 9.18 6.02
C PHE A 203 -7.88 8.19 5.10
N TRP A 204 -9.22 8.17 5.10
CA TRP A 204 -9.98 7.24 4.27
C TRP A 204 -9.76 7.46 2.77
N VAL A 205 -9.72 8.71 2.31
CA VAL A 205 -9.45 9.00 0.89
C VAL A 205 -8.05 8.52 0.49
N LEU A 206 -7.05 8.69 1.35
CA LEU A 206 -5.69 8.18 1.10
C LEU A 206 -5.65 6.66 1.06
N VAL A 207 -6.35 5.96 1.96
CA VAL A 207 -6.43 4.50 1.97
C VAL A 207 -7.11 3.97 0.70
N VAL A 208 -8.21 4.60 0.28
CA VAL A 208 -8.90 4.25 -0.96
C VAL A 208 -7.97 4.47 -2.16
N TRP A 209 -7.27 5.61 -2.22
CA TRP A 209 -6.31 5.88 -3.29
C TRP A 209 -5.15 4.88 -3.32
N LEU A 210 -4.67 4.42 -2.16
CA LEU A 210 -3.64 3.41 -2.05
C LEU A 210 -4.10 2.04 -2.58
N SER A 211 -5.39 1.76 -2.49
CA SER A 211 -6.01 0.47 -2.85
C SER A 211 -6.45 0.38 -4.31
N LEU A 212 -6.46 1.50 -5.05
CA LEU A 212 -6.96 1.53 -6.42
C LEU A 212 -5.98 0.84 -7.39
N PRO A 213 -6.41 -0.19 -8.13
CA PRO A 213 -5.61 -0.83 -9.17
C PRO A 213 -5.59 -0.03 -10.48
N PHE A 214 -6.00 1.24 -10.46
CA PHE A 214 -6.10 2.09 -11.65
C PHE A 214 -5.18 3.30 -11.52
N ASP A 215 -4.68 3.75 -12.67
CA ASP A 215 -3.94 5.00 -12.79
C ASP A 215 -4.89 6.19 -12.60
N PHE A 216 -4.66 6.96 -11.54
CA PHE A 216 -5.38 8.21 -11.29
C PHE A 216 -4.36 9.32 -11.07
N ASN A 217 -4.60 10.50 -11.67
CA ASN A 217 -3.68 11.63 -11.52
C ASN A 217 -3.54 12.02 -10.04
N PRO A 218 -2.36 11.81 -9.42
CA PRO A 218 -2.18 12.01 -7.98
C PRO A 218 -2.17 13.49 -7.62
N THR A 219 -1.69 14.35 -8.51
CA THR A 219 -1.54 15.79 -8.29
C THR A 219 -2.88 16.45 -8.03
N GLY A 220 -3.88 16.18 -8.88
CA GLY A 220 -5.23 16.75 -8.73
C GLY A 220 -5.89 16.32 -7.42
N LEU A 221 -5.72 15.05 -7.04
CA LEU A 221 -6.25 14.50 -5.80
C LEU A 221 -5.61 15.16 -4.56
N PHE A 222 -4.28 15.23 -4.51
CA PHE A 222 -3.59 15.81 -3.36
C PHE A 222 -3.81 17.31 -3.22
N VAL A 223 -3.84 18.05 -4.34
CA VAL A 223 -4.16 19.48 -4.32
C VAL A 223 -5.61 19.73 -3.89
N GLY A 224 -6.58 18.98 -4.43
CA GLY A 224 -7.98 19.10 -4.02
C GLY A 224 -8.16 18.81 -2.53
N LEU A 225 -7.55 17.73 -2.03
CA LEU A 225 -7.58 17.38 -0.62
C LEU A 225 -6.90 18.42 0.28
N SER A 226 -5.80 19.03 -0.17
CA SER A 226 -5.09 20.03 0.62
C SER A 226 -5.92 21.31 0.75
N VAL A 227 -6.59 21.75 -0.33
CA VAL A 227 -7.52 22.88 -0.31
C VAL A 227 -8.69 22.62 0.64
N LEU A 228 -9.32 21.43 0.56
CA LEU A 228 -10.39 21.04 1.47
C LEU A 228 -9.91 21.03 2.93
N LEU A 229 -8.70 20.53 3.18
CA LEU A 229 -8.09 20.54 4.51
C LEU A 229 -7.90 21.98 5.01
N ALA A 230 -7.41 22.91 4.17
CA ALA A 230 -7.28 24.32 4.53
C ALA A 230 -8.62 24.98 4.84
N LEU A 231 -9.68 24.70 4.07
CA LEU A 231 -11.02 25.21 4.35
C LEU A 231 -11.54 24.72 5.70
N VAL A 232 -11.33 23.44 6.01
CA VAL A 232 -11.70 22.91 7.33
C VAL A 232 -10.85 23.55 8.43
N MET A 233 -9.55 23.77 8.21
CA MET A 233 -8.69 24.46 9.17
C MET A 233 -9.13 25.92 9.39
N SER A 234 -9.45 26.67 8.33
CA SER A 234 -9.92 28.06 8.40
C SER A 234 -11.25 28.18 9.15
N THR A 235 -12.23 27.34 8.82
CA THR A 235 -13.51 27.30 9.53
C THR A 235 -13.37 26.86 10.99
N SER A 236 -12.45 25.95 11.28
CA SER A 236 -12.14 25.55 12.65
C SER A 236 -11.51 26.70 13.44
N ALA A 237 -10.47 27.32 12.87
CA ALA A 237 -9.71 28.45 13.42
C ALA A 237 -10.58 29.68 13.70
N SER A 238 -11.49 30.04 12.78
CA SER A 238 -12.38 31.21 12.91
C SER A 238 -13.41 31.09 14.04
N ARG A 239 -13.79 29.85 14.39
CA ARG A 239 -14.83 29.54 15.40
C ARG A 239 -14.28 29.17 16.77
N PHE A 240 -12.96 29.17 16.96
CA PHE A 240 -12.38 28.97 18.28
C PHE A 240 -12.76 30.09 19.25
N LYS A 241 -13.17 29.66 20.44
CA LYS A 241 -13.32 30.56 21.58
C LYS A 241 -11.92 30.92 22.10
N LYS A 242 -11.79 32.16 22.58
CA LYS A 242 -10.65 32.68 23.34
C LYS A 242 -10.21 31.64 24.39
N TYR A 243 -8.93 31.59 24.72
CA TYR A 243 -8.25 30.63 25.62
C TYR A 243 -7.69 29.36 24.92
N LEU A 244 -6.46 29.52 24.40
CA LEU A 244 -5.41 28.50 24.49
C LEU A 244 -4.74 28.67 25.85
#